data_AF-A0A0B1R895-F1
#
_entry.id   AF-A0A0B1R895-F1
#
_cell.length_a   1.000
_cell.length_b   1.000
_cell.length_c   1.000
_cell.angle_alpha   90.00
_cell.angle_beta   90.00
_cell.angle_gamma   90.00
#
_symmetry.space_group_name_H-M   'P 1'
#
loop_
_entity.id
_entity.type
_entity.pdbx_description
1 polymer ?
#
loop_
_entity_poly.entity_id
_entity_poly.type
_entity_poly.pdbx_seq_one_letter_code
_entity_poly.pdbx_strand_id
1 'polypeptide(L)'
;MIKLAPKHFRLLSLMQERESVPADIMPAVMATLIRLRLAEFFYGEEWRRVSERYRLTARGKRVLMAYDARIKRDQQRSKCQVSSRRCEKKPESDIT
;
A
#
# COMPACT_ATOMS: atom_id res chain seq x y z
N MET A 1 14.64 -7.80 1.92
CA MET A 1 13.33 -7.13 1.69
C MET A 1 12.60 -7.06 3.02
N ILE A 2 12.19 -5.88 3.49
CA ILE A 2 11.47 -5.76 4.77
C ILE A 2 10.10 -6.44 4.63
N LYS A 3 9.78 -7.38 5.52
CA LYS A 3 8.46 -8.02 5.56
C LYS A 3 7.49 -7.13 6.35
N LEU A 4 6.70 -6.35 5.63
CA LEU A 4 5.57 -5.60 6.18
C LEU A 4 4.26 -6.34 5.90
N ALA A 5 3.36 -6.38 6.88
CA ALA A 5 2.00 -6.88 6.68
C ALA A 5 1.12 -5.82 5.96
N PRO A 6 0.02 -6.21 5.28
CA PRO A 6 -0.87 -5.30 4.55
C PRO A 6 -1.36 -4.08 5.35
N LYS A 7 -1.60 -4.25 6.66
CA LYS A 7 -1.99 -3.17 7.57
C LYS A 7 -0.98 -2.01 7.62
N HIS A 8 0.32 -2.29 7.47
CA HIS A 8 1.36 -1.27 7.45
C HIS A 8 1.28 -0.46 6.16
N PHE A 9 1.10 -1.13 5.02
CA PHE A 9 0.94 -0.46 3.73
C PHE A 9 -0.32 0.39 3.68
N ARG A 10 -1.43 -0.09 4.26
CA ARG A 10 -2.67 0.70 4.38
C ARG A 10 -2.44 2.01 5.13
N LEU A 11 -1.69 1.98 6.23
CA LEU A 11 -1.37 3.18 7.00
C LEU A 11 -0.40 4.11 6.26
N LEU A 12 0.59 3.56 5.54
CA LEU A 12 1.49 4.34 4.68
C LEU A 12 0.73 5.03 3.54
N SER A 13 -0.23 4.35 2.91
CA SER A 13 -1.10 4.95 1.89
C SER A 13 -1.94 6.09 2.46
N LEU A 14 -2.52 5.91 3.66
CA LEU A 14 -3.30 6.94 4.33
C LEU A 14 -2.48 8.21 4.61
N MET A 15 -1.23 8.05 5.06
CA MET A 15 -0.29 9.16 5.24
C MET A 15 0.09 9.84 3.91
N GLN A 16 0.18 9.08 2.82
CA GLN A 16 0.46 9.66 1.50
C GLN A 16 -0.73 10.50 1.01
N GLU A 17 -1.96 10.02 1.21
CA GLU A 17 -3.18 10.72 0.81
C GLU A 17 -3.47 11.98 1.63
N ARG A 18 -3.21 11.93 2.94
CA ARG A 18 -3.54 13.01 3.89
C ARG A 18 -2.34 13.89 4.26
N GLU A 19 -1.18 13.61 3.69
CA GLU A 19 0.15 14.14 4.04
C GLU A 19 0.64 13.79 5.47
N SER A 20 -0.28 13.72 6.43
CA SER A 20 -0.04 13.31 7.80
C SER A 20 -1.28 12.67 8.43
N VAL A 21 -1.05 11.89 9.48
CA VAL A 21 -2.11 11.27 10.28
C VAL A 21 -1.88 11.52 11.77
N PRO A 22 -2.96 11.66 12.57
CA PRO A 22 -2.88 11.70 14.01
C PRO A 22 -2.17 10.49 14.63
N ALA A 23 -1.49 10.70 15.76
CA ALA A 23 -0.67 9.70 16.42
C ALA A 23 -1.40 8.58 17.13
N ASP A 24 -2.67 8.81 17.47
CA ASP A 24 -3.59 7.85 18.08
C ASP A 24 -4.09 6.79 17.10
N ILE A 25 -3.92 6.99 15.79
CA ILE A 25 -4.32 6.02 14.76
C ILE A 25 -3.32 4.86 14.70
N MET A 26 -3.78 3.69 15.15
CA MET A 26 -3.05 2.41 15.08
C MET A 26 -1.62 2.45 15.69
N PRO A 27 -1.47 2.78 16.98
CA PRO A 27 -0.18 3.10 17.60
C PRO A 27 0.85 1.98 17.49
N ALA A 28 0.45 0.70 17.58
CA ALA A 28 1.36 -0.44 17.42
C ALA A 28 1.93 -0.57 15.99
N VAL A 29 1.12 -0.26 14.98
CA VAL A 29 1.56 -0.24 13.57
C VAL A 29 2.51 0.94 13.37
N MET A 30 2.18 2.09 13.96
CA MET A 30 2.97 3.31 13.89
C MET A 30 4.37 3.12 14.49
N ALA A 31 4.46 2.56 15.69
CA ALA A 31 5.73 2.24 16.34
C ALA A 31 6.63 1.36 15.45
N THR A 32 6.02 0.39 14.75
CA THR A 32 6.74 -0.47 13.81
C THR A 32 7.27 0.33 12.60
N LEU A 33 6.45 1.23 12.04
CA LEU A 33 6.83 2.07 10.90
C LEU A 33 7.94 3.08 11.25
N ILE A 34 7.89 3.67 12.45
CA ILE A 34 8.93 4.59 12.95
C ILE A 34 10.24 3.84 13.18
N ARG A 35 10.19 2.67 13.85
CA ARG A 35 11.38 1.83 14.07
C ARG A 35 12.07 1.47 12.76
N LEU A 36 11.27 1.26 11.71
CA LEU A 36 11.76 0.99 10.36
C LEU A 36 12.10 2.25 9.55
N ARG A 37 12.02 3.45 10.14
CA ARG A 37 12.25 4.74 9.49
C ARG A 37 11.44 4.90 8.20
N LEU A 38 10.18 4.48 8.23
CA LEU A 38 9.23 4.59 7.12
C LEU A 38 8.27 5.76 7.33
N ALA A 39 7.92 6.03 8.58
CA ALA A 39 7.21 7.22 9.01
C ALA A 39 8.06 8.01 10.01
N GLU A 40 7.80 9.29 10.14
CA GLU A 40 8.43 10.17 11.14
C GLU A 40 7.37 10.93 11.92
N PHE A 41 7.71 11.18 13.18
CA PHE A 41 6.89 11.94 14.13
C PHE A 41 7.12 13.43 13.95
N PHE A 42 6.06 14.22 14.09
CA PHE A 42 6.15 15.67 14.21
C PHE A 42 4.95 16.22 14.98
N TYR A 43 5.11 17.42 15.52
CA TYR A 43 4.01 18.17 16.11
C TYR A 43 3.36 19.02 15.02
N GLY A 44 2.08 18.76 14.74
CA GLY A 44 1.27 19.54 13.81
C GLY A 44 0.31 20.45 14.56
N GLU A 45 0.16 21.68 14.09
CA GLU A 45 -0.78 22.63 14.68
C GLU A 45 -2.13 22.54 13.95
N GLU A 46 -3.19 22.20 14.69
CA GLU A 46 -4.55 22.09 14.17
C GLU A 46 -5.48 22.85 15.13
N TRP A 47 -6.21 23.86 14.63
CA TRP A 47 -7.15 24.66 15.44
C TRP A 47 -6.57 25.22 16.74
N ARG A 48 -5.34 25.77 16.69
CA ARG A 48 -4.59 26.27 17.86
C ARG A 48 -4.25 25.22 18.92
N ARG A 49 -4.33 23.93 18.58
CA ARG A 49 -3.84 22.82 19.40
C ARG A 49 -2.67 22.15 18.70
N VAL A 50 -1.58 21.98 19.43
CA VAL A 50 -0.46 21.17 18.99
C VAL A 50 -0.85 19.71 19.18
N SER A 51 -0.84 18.94 18.08
CA SER A 51 -1.18 17.52 18.06
C SER A 51 0.01 16.70 17.59
N GLU A 52 0.15 15.52 18.17
CA GLU A 52 1.11 14.52 17.73
C GLU A 52 0.66 13.92 16.40
N ARG A 53 1.52 14.00 15.39
CA ARG A 53 1.22 13.51 14.04
C ARG A 53 2.39 12.74 13.46
N TYR A 54 2.07 11.95 12.44
CA TYR A 54 3.05 11.20 11.68
C TYR A 54 2.90 11.48 10.21
N ARG A 55 4.04 11.56 9.51
CA ARG A 55 4.09 11.71 8.05
C ARG A 55 5.03 10.70 7.42
N LEU A 56 4.83 10.50 6.12
CA LEU A 56 5.62 9.57 5.35
C LEU A 56 7.03 10.11 5.10
N THR A 57 8.04 9.31 5.44
CA THR A 57 9.43 9.64 5.06
C THR A 57 9.67 9.39 3.57
N ALA A 58 10.73 9.96 2.99
CA ALA A 58 11.15 9.64 1.62
C ALA A 58 11.46 8.14 1.41
N ARG A 59 11.92 7.46 2.46
CA ARG A 59 12.12 6.00 2.43
C ARG A 59 10.78 5.26 2.44
N GLY A 60 9.84 5.69 3.28
CA GLY A 60 8.46 5.17 3.30
C GLY A 60 7.78 5.27 1.93
N LYS A 61 7.90 6.42 1.27
CA LYS A 61 7.42 6.65 -0.10
C LYS A 61 7.95 5.61 -1.08
N ARG A 62 9.27 5.39 -1.10
CA ARG A 62 9.90 4.39 -1.99
C ARG A 62 9.42 2.97 -1.71
N VAL A 63 9.27 2.59 -0.44
CA VAL A 63 8.78 1.26 -0.05
C VAL A 63 7.33 1.06 -0.48
N LEU A 64 6.48 2.07 -0.33
CA LEU A 64 5.09 2.04 -0.76
C LEU A 64 4.97 1.93 -2.28
N MET A 65 5.71 2.75 -3.04
CA MET A 65 5.73 2.67 -4.51
C MET A 65 6.17 1.29 -5.02
N ALA A 66 7.18 0.69 -4.38
CA ALA A 66 7.63 -0.66 -4.75
C ALA A 66 6.56 -1.73 -4.48
N TYR A 67 5.80 -1.57 -3.39
CA TYR A 67 4.67 -2.45 -3.07
C TYR A 67 3.53 -2.30 -4.08
N ASP A 68 3.18 -1.07 -4.45
CA ASP A 68 2.13 -0.80 -5.44
C ASP A 68 2.51 -1.32 -6.83
N ALA A 69 3.77 -1.15 -7.23
CA ALA A 69 4.29 -1.70 -8.49
C ALA A 69 4.20 -3.23 -8.51
N ARG A 70 4.48 -3.89 -7.37
CA ARG A 70 4.34 -5.34 -7.23
C ARG A 70 2.88 -5.76 -7.37
N ILE A 71 1.95 -5.09 -6.67
CA ILE A 71 0.51 -5.37 -6.79
C ILE A 71 0.04 -5.23 -8.24
N LYS A 72 0.41 -4.15 -8.93
CA LYS A 72 0.04 -3.94 -10.34
C LYS A 72 0.57 -5.06 -11.24
N ARG A 73 1.82 -5.48 -11.03
CA ARG A 73 2.41 -6.62 -11.75
C ARG A 73 1.66 -7.92 -11.50
N ASP A 74 1.31 -8.20 -10.24
CA ASP A 74 0.57 -9.41 -9.87
C ASP A 74 -0.85 -9.40 -10.45
N GLN A 75 -1.52 -8.24 -10.47
CA GLN A 75 -2.79 -8.06 -11.16
C GLN A 75 -2.69 -8.32 -12.66
N GLN A 76 -1.63 -7.83 -13.32
CA GLN A 76 -1.41 -8.08 -14.74
C GLN A 76 -1.16 -9.57 -15.02
N ARG A 77 -0.34 -10.23 -14.20
CA ARG A 77 -0.09 -11.69 -14.31
C ARG A 77 -1.38 -12.49 -14.16
N SER A 78 -2.22 -12.13 -13.20
CA SER A 78 -3.53 -12.77 -13.00
C SER A 78 -4.42 -12.62 -14.24
N LYS A 79 -4.52 -11.41 -14.83
CA LYS A 79 -5.29 -11.17 -16.06
C LYS A 79 -4.81 -12.02 -17.24
N CYS A 80 -3.50 -12.15 -17.44
CA CYS A 80 -2.92 -12.97 -18.52
C CYS A 80 -3.15 -14.49 -18.32
N GLN A 81 -3.18 -14.97 -17.08
CA GLN A 81 -3.55 -16.36 -16.78
C GLN A 81 -5.03 -16.62 -17.02
N VAL A 82 -5.91 -15.65 -16.71
CA VAL A 82 -7.34 -15.76 -16.98
C VAL A 82 -7.65 -15.68 -18.48
N SER A 83 -6.93 -14.86 -19.25
CA SER A 83 -7.12 -14.76 -20.70
C SER A 83 -6.67 -16.02 -21.43
N SER A 84 -5.59 -16.67 -20.98
CA SER A 84 -5.12 -17.94 -21.59
C SER A 84 -6.11 -19.09 -21.38
N ARG A 85 -6.86 -19.09 -20.27
CA ARG A 85 -7.92 -20.09 -20.01
C ARG A 85 -9.23 -19.84 -20.77
N ARG A 86 -9.43 -18.66 -21.39
CA ARG A 86 -10.61 -18.38 -22.22
C ARG A 86 -10.44 -18.75 -23.69
N CYS A 87 -9.24 -19.17 -24.12
CA CYS A 87 -8.94 -19.60 -25.48
C CYS A 87 -9.04 -21.12 -25.70
N GLU A 88 -9.71 -21.86 -24.81
CA GLU A 88 -10.14 -23.24 -25.07
C GLU A 88 -11.68 -23.31 -25.13
N LYS A 89 -12.28 -22.58 -26.07
CA LYS A 89 -13.53 -23.07 -26.68
C LYS A 89 -13.15 -23.66 -28.02
N LYS A 90 -13.13 -25.00 -28.08
CA LYS A 90 -13.06 -25.74 -29.34
C LYS A 90 -14.08 -25.16 -30.32
N PRO A 91 -13.75 -24.97 -31.61
CA PRO A 91 -14.80 -24.76 -32.60
C PRO A 91 -15.69 -26.00 -32.57
N GLU A 92 -16.99 -25.80 -32.33
CA GLU A 92 -17.99 -26.82 -32.66
C GLU A 92 -17.87 -27.04 -34.16
N SER A 93 -17.21 -28.13 -34.51
CA SER A 93 -17.17 -28.65 -35.87
C SER A 93 -18.59 -29.01 -36.26
N ASP A 94 -19.07 -28.36 -37.33
CA ASP A 94 -20.22 -28.76 -38.12
C ASP A 94 -20.31 -30.27 -38.27
N ILE A 95 -21.43 -30.86 -37.87
CA ILE A 95 -21.83 -32.20 -38.30
C ILE A 95 -23.32 -32.16 -38.66
N THR A 96 -23.52 -32.02 -39.97
CA THR A 96 -24.60 -32.53 -40.86
C THR A 96 -26.06 -32.25 -40.53
#